data_AF-A0A6A6E946-F1
#
_entry.id   AF-A0A6A6E946-F1
#
_cell.length_a   1.000
_cell.length_b   1.000
_cell.length_c   1.000
_cell.angle_alpha   90.00
_cell.angle_beta   90.00
_cell.angle_gamma   90.00
#
_symmetry.space_group_name_H-M   'P 1'
#
loop_
_entity.id
_entity.type
_entity.pdbx_description
1 polymer ?
#
loop_
_entity_poly.entity_id
_entity_poly.type
_entity_poly.pdbx_seq_one_letter_code
_entity_poly.pdbx_strand_id
1 'polypeptide(L)'
;MTQSTLRKAKPQRAVFTRDNPSSLLGDIFWILAAICAILVLTAQDLVQRRSEFRFVINGSADNVDFTNIDPVRVAQYLTNHTELIQKELKYGNMRIHFLASIIDPLPKSISRPSSFTYFVAIFCFLFFILRFAIRYNNWRYNKYFISAAWLVFGFALGATPLGLGLSIHVGLKMSWPFLGALSVVVHRLLGDRAWKPDGDTIVKDAEYGPLGDSESSAKKNDR
;
A
#
# COMPACT_ATOMS: atom_id res chain seq x y z
N MET A 1 17.82 -9.24 -47.96
CA MET A 1 18.20 -9.85 -46.68
C MET A 1 18.46 -8.75 -45.67
N THR A 2 17.44 -8.33 -44.93
CA THR A 2 17.55 -7.27 -43.91
C THR A 2 17.87 -7.93 -42.57
N GLN A 3 19.12 -7.78 -42.12
CA GLN A 3 19.53 -8.14 -40.76
C GLN A 3 18.76 -7.25 -39.77
N SER A 4 17.70 -7.77 -39.17
CA SER A 4 17.09 -7.17 -38.00
C SER A 4 18.12 -7.21 -36.87
N THR A 5 18.72 -6.06 -36.57
CA THR A 5 19.53 -5.83 -35.40
C THR A 5 18.64 -5.93 -34.16
N LEU A 6 18.41 -7.16 -33.70
CA LEU A 6 17.93 -7.46 -32.35
C LEU A 6 18.99 -6.92 -31.39
N ARG A 7 18.84 -5.64 -31.01
CA ARG A 7 19.54 -5.05 -29.87
C ARG A 7 19.19 -5.92 -28.67
N LYS A 8 20.07 -6.85 -28.30
CA LYS A 8 20.01 -7.55 -27.02
C LYS A 8 19.95 -6.48 -25.94
N ALA A 9 18.76 -6.25 -25.39
CA ALA A 9 18.56 -5.37 -24.25
C ALA A 9 19.52 -5.83 -23.15
N LYS A 10 20.40 -4.93 -22.71
CA LYS A 10 21.37 -5.20 -21.65
C LYS A 10 20.56 -5.70 -20.43
N PRO A 11 20.87 -6.88 -19.86
CA PRO A 11 20.05 -7.42 -18.77
C PRO A 11 20.03 -6.41 -17.63
N GLN A 12 18.85 -5.85 -17.34
CA GLN A 12 18.63 -5.03 -16.17
C GLN A 12 18.76 -5.94 -14.95
N ARG A 13 19.98 -6.04 -14.39
CA ARG A 13 20.34 -6.89 -13.25
C ARG A 13 19.51 -6.64 -11.97
N ALA A 14 18.60 -5.66 -11.98
CA ALA A 14 17.79 -5.26 -10.83
C ALA A 14 16.28 -5.54 -10.97
N VAL A 15 15.79 -6.06 -12.11
CA VAL A 15 14.36 -6.28 -12.36
C VAL A 15 14.09 -7.76 -12.64
N PHE A 16 13.03 -8.30 -12.06
CA PHE A 16 12.56 -9.64 -12.38
C PHE A 16 11.98 -9.65 -13.80
N THR A 17 12.32 -10.68 -14.56
CA THR A 17 11.88 -10.88 -15.95
C THR A 17 11.26 -12.27 -16.08
N ARG A 18 10.59 -12.55 -17.20
CA ARG A 18 10.04 -13.88 -17.46
C ARG A 18 11.12 -14.97 -17.35
N ASP A 19 12.32 -14.68 -17.86
CA ASP A 19 13.46 -15.61 -17.85
C ASP A 19 14.20 -15.67 -16.50
N ASN A 20 13.97 -14.71 -15.61
CA ASN A 20 14.54 -14.66 -14.27
C ASN A 20 13.47 -14.20 -13.26
N PRO A 21 12.49 -15.07 -12.96
CA PRO A 21 11.36 -14.73 -12.11
C PRO A 21 11.79 -14.53 -10.65
N SER A 22 10.93 -13.88 -9.86
CA SER A 22 11.16 -13.77 -8.42
C SER A 22 11.14 -15.16 -7.75
N SER A 23 11.91 -15.31 -6.67
CA SER A 23 11.82 -16.49 -5.81
C SER A 23 10.66 -16.34 -4.82
N LEU A 24 9.74 -17.32 -4.78
CA LEU A 24 8.57 -17.30 -3.90
C LEU A 24 8.98 -17.20 -2.42
N LEU A 25 9.99 -17.94 -2.01
CA LEU A 25 10.52 -17.89 -0.65
C LEU A 25 11.09 -16.50 -0.32
N GLY A 26 11.78 -15.88 -1.29
CA GLY A 26 12.24 -14.51 -1.15
C GLY A 26 11.08 -13.52 -1.02
N ASP A 27 10.01 -13.71 -1.78
CA ASP A 27 8.83 -12.84 -1.72
C ASP A 27 8.10 -12.97 -0.37
N ILE A 28 7.87 -14.20 0.10
CA ILE A 28 7.28 -14.50 1.41
C ILE A 28 8.12 -13.88 2.54
N PHE A 29 9.44 -14.06 2.51
CA PHE A 29 10.33 -13.47 3.51
C PHE A 29 10.16 -11.95 3.61
N TRP A 30 10.13 -11.26 2.47
CA TRP A 30 9.99 -9.80 2.46
C TRP A 30 8.59 -9.32 2.85
N ILE A 31 7.54 -10.08 2.53
CA ILE A 31 6.18 -9.80 3.02
C ILE A 31 6.13 -9.93 4.55
N LEU A 32 6.68 -11.01 5.12
CA LEU A 32 6.75 -11.20 6.57
C LEU A 32 7.57 -10.10 7.25
N ALA A 33 8.72 -9.73 6.67
CA ALA A 33 9.54 -8.63 7.16
C ALA A 33 8.76 -7.30 7.15
N ALA A 34 7.98 -7.03 6.10
CA ALA A 34 7.13 -5.85 6.04
C ALA A 34 6.05 -5.87 7.13
N ILE A 35 5.35 -6.99 7.32
CA ILE A 35 4.34 -7.16 8.38
C ILE A 35 4.97 -6.88 9.76
N CYS A 36 6.12 -7.47 10.06
CA CYS A 36 6.83 -7.21 11.32
C CYS A 36 7.19 -5.72 11.48
N ALA A 37 7.68 -5.07 10.42
CA ALA A 37 7.98 -3.64 10.44
C ALA A 37 6.73 -2.80 10.75
N ILE A 38 5.58 -3.15 10.18
CA ILE A 38 4.31 -2.45 10.41
C ILE A 38 3.81 -2.60 11.84
N LEU A 39 4.00 -3.78 12.44
CA LEU A 39 3.67 -3.99 13.85
C LEU A 39 4.52 -3.08 14.73
N VAL A 40 5.82 -2.94 14.44
CA VAL A 40 6.71 -1.98 15.13
C VAL A 40 6.24 -0.52 14.94
N LEU A 41 5.93 -0.12 13.71
CA LEU A 41 5.42 1.23 13.42
C LEU A 41 4.06 1.52 14.09
N THR A 42 3.27 0.46 14.33
CA THR A 42 1.97 0.53 15.01
C THR A 42 2.16 0.60 16.52
N ALA A 43 3.12 -0.12 17.07
CA ALA A 43 3.48 -0.01 18.48
C ALA A 43 3.97 1.38 18.85
N GLN A 44 4.78 2.03 17.99
CA GLN A 44 5.20 3.41 18.21
C GLN A 44 4.01 4.39 18.23
N ASP A 45 3.04 4.21 17.33
CA ASP A 45 1.80 5.01 17.31
C ASP A 45 0.97 4.77 18.59
N LEU A 46 0.89 3.53 19.07
CA LEU A 46 0.24 3.20 20.33
C LEU A 46 0.92 3.88 21.54
N VAL A 47 2.25 3.86 21.61
CA VAL A 47 3.01 4.56 22.66
C VAL A 47 2.71 6.05 22.64
N GLN A 48 2.75 6.68 21.46
CA GLN A 48 2.45 8.10 21.31
C GLN A 48 1.01 8.45 21.71
N ARG A 49 0.04 7.61 21.33
CA ARG A 49 -1.38 7.81 21.71
C ARG A 49 -1.63 7.62 23.20
N ARG A 50 -0.84 6.78 23.87
CA ARG A 50 -0.91 6.61 25.33
C ARG A 50 -0.34 7.82 26.07
N SER A 51 0.58 8.57 25.47
CA SER A 51 1.23 9.72 26.09
C SER A 51 0.62 11.07 25.73
N GLU A 52 -0.16 11.17 24.64
CA GLU A 52 -0.67 12.44 24.14
C GLU A 52 -2.18 12.38 23.85
N PHE A 53 -2.92 13.37 24.37
CA PHE A 53 -4.29 13.64 23.95
C PHE A 53 -4.31 14.94 23.11
N ARG A 54 -4.72 14.84 21.84
CA ARG A 54 -4.74 15.99 20.90
C ARG A 54 -6.18 16.41 20.60
N PHE A 55 -6.48 17.69 20.85
CA PHE A 55 -7.69 18.34 20.35
C PHE A 55 -7.36 19.16 19.10
N VAL A 56 -8.17 19.03 18.05
CA VAL A 56 -8.06 19.84 16.83
C VAL A 56 -9.27 20.76 16.78
N ILE A 57 -9.03 22.06 16.76
CA ILE A 57 -10.07 23.09 16.61
C ILE A 57 -10.03 23.55 15.16
N ASN A 58 -11.10 23.25 14.42
CA ASN A 58 -11.26 23.72 13.04
C ASN A 58 -11.97 25.08 13.08
N GLY A 59 -11.32 26.11 12.57
CA GLY A 59 -11.90 27.44 12.36
C GLY A 59 -12.42 27.59 10.94
N SER A 60 -13.23 28.63 10.71
CA SER A 60 -13.66 29.00 9.35
C SER A 60 -12.45 29.43 8.52
N ALA A 61 -12.34 28.92 7.30
CA ALA A 61 -11.26 29.21 6.35
C ALA A 61 -11.15 30.71 6.02
N ASP A 62 -12.22 31.48 6.26
CA ASP A 62 -12.30 32.86 5.79
C ASP A 62 -11.85 33.91 6.81
N ASN A 63 -11.66 33.61 8.11
CA ASN A 63 -11.45 34.68 9.10
C ASN A 63 -10.89 34.32 10.51
N VAL A 64 -10.21 33.19 10.70
CA VAL A 64 -9.70 32.83 12.04
C VAL A 64 -8.18 32.94 12.12
N ASP A 65 -7.69 34.00 12.76
CA ASP A 65 -6.29 34.11 13.19
C ASP A 65 -6.07 33.28 14.46
N PHE A 66 -5.49 32.09 14.28
CA PHE A 66 -5.19 31.17 15.38
C PHE A 66 -4.05 31.64 16.29
N THR A 67 -3.30 32.69 15.91
CA THR A 67 -2.21 33.20 16.77
C THR A 67 -2.72 34.01 17.97
N ASN A 68 -3.98 34.46 17.93
CA ASN A 68 -4.62 35.28 18.97
C ASN A 68 -5.74 34.55 19.73
N ILE A 69 -5.77 33.22 19.70
CA ILE A 69 -6.77 32.47 20.45
C ILE A 69 -6.47 32.55 21.95
N ASP A 70 -7.36 33.24 22.67
CA ASP A 70 -7.33 33.31 24.12
C ASP A 70 -7.53 31.90 24.73
N PRO A 71 -6.56 31.38 25.50
CA PRO A 71 -6.66 30.09 26.18
C PRO A 71 -7.91 29.97 27.06
N VAL A 72 -8.38 31.07 27.65
CA VAL A 72 -9.56 31.09 28.51
C VAL A 72 -10.82 30.81 27.70
N ARG A 73 -10.92 31.35 26.48
CA ARG A 73 -12.06 31.07 25.59
C ARG A 73 -12.08 29.63 25.11
N VAL A 74 -10.92 29.03 24.88
CA VAL A 74 -10.81 27.60 24.56
C VAL A 74 -11.28 26.75 25.74
N ALA A 75 -10.83 27.07 26.96
CA ALA A 75 -11.27 26.37 28.17
C ALA A 75 -12.79 26.50 28.36
N GLN A 76 -13.36 27.70 28.18
CA GLN A 76 -14.80 27.94 28.25
C GLN A 76 -15.58 27.17 27.18
N TYR A 77 -15.08 27.14 25.95
CA TYR A 77 -15.68 26.36 24.87
C TYR A 77 -15.71 24.87 25.21
N LEU A 78 -14.59 24.34 25.73
CA LEU A 78 -14.47 22.95 26.15
C LEU A 78 -15.42 22.62 27.33
N THR A 79 -15.56 23.51 28.31
CA THR A 79 -16.53 23.32 29.41
C THR A 79 -17.98 23.39 28.95
N ASN A 80 -18.28 24.14 27.89
CA ASN A 80 -19.64 24.22 27.34
C ASN A 80 -19.97 23.06 26.40
N HIS A 81 -18.96 22.34 25.89
CA HIS A 81 -19.11 21.23 24.96
C HIS A 81 -18.47 19.94 25.51
N THR A 82 -18.75 19.63 26.77
CA THR A 82 -18.25 18.43 27.45
C THR A 82 -18.59 17.13 26.72
N GLU A 83 -19.72 17.10 26.00
CA GLU A 83 -20.13 15.94 25.21
C GLU A 83 -19.17 15.64 24.05
N LEU A 84 -18.64 16.68 23.39
CA LEU A 84 -17.64 16.52 22.33
C LEU A 84 -16.34 15.94 22.91
N ILE A 85 -15.94 16.42 24.08
CA ILE A 85 -14.75 15.94 24.80
C ILE A 85 -14.92 14.48 25.19
N GLN A 86 -16.05 14.12 25.80
CA GLN A 86 -16.33 12.74 26.20
C GLN A 86 -16.38 11.80 25.00
N LYS A 87 -16.97 12.25 23.90
CA LYS A 87 -17.00 11.50 22.64
C LYS A 87 -15.58 11.24 22.13
N GLU A 88 -14.75 12.27 22.01
CA GLU A 88 -13.36 12.13 21.54
C GLU A 88 -12.50 11.30 22.50
N LEU A 89 -12.66 11.45 23.81
CA LEU A 89 -12.01 10.60 24.81
C LEU A 89 -12.40 9.13 24.64
N LYS A 90 -13.69 8.85 24.46
CA LYS A 90 -14.18 7.49 24.23
C LYS A 90 -13.58 6.90 22.94
N TYR A 91 -13.56 7.66 21.84
CA TYR A 91 -12.94 7.22 20.59
C TYR A 91 -11.44 7.01 20.72
N GLY A 92 -10.72 7.94 21.35
CA GLY A 92 -9.29 7.81 21.62
C GLY A 92 -8.99 6.55 22.43
N ASN A 93 -9.75 6.31 23.49
CA ASN A 93 -9.58 5.14 24.33
C ASN A 93 -9.90 3.83 23.59
N MET A 94 -10.97 3.79 22.79
CA MET A 94 -11.28 2.63 21.94
C MET A 94 -10.13 2.31 20.97
N ARG A 95 -9.51 3.33 20.36
CA ARG A 95 -8.35 3.12 19.47
C ARG A 95 -7.14 2.58 20.22
N ILE A 96 -6.85 3.11 21.41
CA ILE A 96 -5.75 2.60 22.25
C ILE A 96 -6.00 1.14 22.61
N HIS A 97 -7.21 0.78 23.07
CA HIS A 97 -7.55 -0.59 23.41
C HIS A 97 -7.49 -1.55 22.21
N PHE A 98 -7.98 -1.11 21.05
CA PHE A 98 -7.89 -1.91 19.82
C PHE A 98 -6.42 -2.18 19.45
N LEU A 99 -5.59 -1.14 19.37
CA LEU A 99 -4.16 -1.29 19.05
C LEU A 99 -3.43 -2.12 20.11
N ALA A 100 -3.73 -1.89 21.39
CA ALA A 100 -3.16 -2.65 22.52
C ALA A 100 -3.49 -4.14 22.43
N SER A 101 -4.72 -4.51 22.05
CA SER A 101 -5.13 -5.91 21.92
C SER A 101 -4.32 -6.70 20.89
N ILE A 102 -3.78 -6.01 19.88
CA ILE A 102 -2.95 -6.59 18.83
C ILE A 102 -1.47 -6.55 19.20
N ILE A 103 -1.02 -5.42 19.77
CA ILE A 103 0.41 -5.12 19.96
C ILE A 103 0.94 -5.62 21.30
N ASP A 104 0.22 -5.45 22.41
CA ASP A 104 0.73 -5.79 23.75
C ASP A 104 1.07 -7.29 23.92
N PRO A 105 0.37 -8.26 23.27
CA PRO A 105 0.75 -9.67 23.32
C PRO A 105 2.07 -10.01 22.61
N LEU A 106 2.60 -9.10 21.77
CA LEU A 106 3.79 -9.36 20.96
C LEU A 106 5.09 -9.21 21.77
N PRO A 107 6.20 -9.82 21.30
CA PRO A 107 7.50 -9.69 21.93
C PRO A 107 7.89 -8.22 22.18
N LYS A 108 8.64 -7.95 23.25
CA LYS A 108 9.02 -6.59 23.67
C LYS A 108 9.68 -5.76 22.56
N SER A 109 10.45 -6.40 21.68
CA SER A 109 11.06 -5.75 20.52
C SER A 109 10.04 -5.13 19.56
N ILE A 110 8.83 -5.66 19.50
CA ILE A 110 7.72 -5.16 18.69
C ILE A 110 6.79 -4.28 19.54
N SER A 111 6.39 -4.73 20.73
CA SER A 111 5.38 -4.04 21.54
C SER A 111 5.88 -2.76 22.22
N ARG A 112 7.20 -2.66 22.47
CA ARG A 112 7.87 -1.48 23.02
C ARG A 112 9.19 -1.25 22.26
N PRO A 113 9.12 -0.83 20.99
CA PRO A 113 10.30 -0.75 20.15
C PRO A 113 11.24 0.35 20.64
N SER A 114 12.54 0.06 20.65
CA SER A 114 13.55 1.12 20.79
C SER A 114 13.56 2.02 19.56
N SER A 115 14.09 3.24 19.68
CA SER A 115 14.25 4.15 18.53
C SER A 115 15.01 3.48 17.38
N PHE A 116 16.03 2.68 17.70
CA PHE A 116 16.76 1.90 16.71
C PHE A 116 15.86 0.90 15.96
N THR A 117 15.06 0.13 16.69
CA THR A 117 14.12 -0.85 16.10
C THR A 117 13.09 -0.15 15.22
N TYR A 118 12.60 1.02 15.64
CA TYR A 118 11.70 1.86 14.86
C TYR A 118 12.34 2.32 13.54
N PHE A 119 13.58 2.82 13.56
CA PHE A 119 14.28 3.20 12.32
C PHE A 119 14.53 2.00 11.39
N VAL A 120 14.94 0.86 11.94
CA VAL A 120 15.11 -0.38 11.16
C VAL A 120 13.79 -0.79 10.50
N ALA A 121 12.67 -0.69 11.22
CA ALA A 121 11.35 -0.96 10.66
C ALA A 121 10.98 0.00 9.52
N ILE A 122 11.24 1.30 9.68
CA ILE A 122 11.04 2.29 8.60
C ILE A 122 11.85 1.89 7.36
N PHE A 123 13.15 1.61 7.53
CA PHE A 123 14.01 1.23 6.40
C PHE A 123 13.56 -0.08 5.75
N CYS A 124 13.17 -1.09 6.53
CA CYS A 124 12.63 -2.33 6.00
C CYS A 124 11.36 -2.10 5.18
N PHE A 125 10.45 -1.27 5.68
CA PHE A 125 9.19 -0.97 4.99
C PHE A 125 9.41 -0.15 3.72
N LEU A 126 10.25 0.89 3.77
CA LEU A 126 10.61 1.68 2.58
C LEU A 126 11.33 0.83 1.54
N PHE A 127 12.23 -0.05 1.98
CA PHE A 127 12.92 -0.98 1.08
C PHE A 127 11.95 -2.00 0.47
N PHE A 128 10.95 -2.47 1.22
CA PHE A 128 9.88 -3.32 0.68
C PHE A 128 9.13 -2.60 -0.45
N ILE A 129 8.73 -1.34 -0.25
CA ILE A 129 8.09 -0.52 -1.28
C ILE A 129 9.00 -0.35 -2.50
N LEU A 130 10.27 0.01 -2.28
CA LEU A 130 11.25 0.19 -3.35
C LEU A 130 11.48 -1.10 -4.13
N ARG A 131 11.60 -2.24 -3.44
CA ARG A 131 11.73 -3.57 -4.02
C ARG A 131 10.52 -3.86 -4.89
N PHE A 132 9.30 -3.64 -4.38
CA PHE A 132 8.06 -3.81 -5.15
C PHE A 132 8.02 -2.91 -6.38
N ALA A 133 8.53 -1.68 -6.26
CA ALA A 133 8.49 -0.69 -7.30
C ALA A 133 9.47 -0.93 -8.45
N ILE A 134 10.68 -1.37 -8.11
CA ILE A 134 11.77 -1.59 -9.08
C ILE A 134 11.76 -3.03 -9.57
N ARG A 135 11.83 -4.00 -8.64
CA ARG A 135 12.08 -5.39 -9.00
C ARG A 135 10.90 -6.05 -9.68
N TYR A 136 9.67 -5.67 -9.34
CA TYR A 136 8.45 -6.23 -9.92
C TYR A 136 7.85 -5.30 -10.98
N ASN A 137 8.64 -4.36 -11.52
CA ASN A 137 8.12 -3.38 -12.48
C ASN A 137 7.49 -4.05 -13.72
N ASN A 138 7.98 -5.23 -14.13
CA ASN A 138 7.49 -5.97 -15.29
C ASN A 138 6.25 -6.82 -15.01
N TRP A 139 5.78 -6.92 -13.77
CA TRP A 139 4.51 -7.57 -13.45
C TRP A 139 3.35 -6.66 -13.83
N ARG A 140 2.28 -7.22 -14.40
CA ARG A 140 1.05 -6.46 -14.70
C ARG A 140 0.42 -5.91 -13.42
N TYR A 141 0.37 -6.73 -12.37
CA TYR A 141 -0.21 -6.39 -11.07
C TYR A 141 0.86 -5.91 -10.08
N ASN A 142 1.64 -4.90 -10.43
CA ASN A 142 2.76 -4.40 -9.61
C ASN A 142 2.36 -3.24 -8.67
N LYS A 143 3.34 -2.41 -8.26
CA LYS A 143 3.15 -1.20 -7.42
C LYS A 143 1.97 -0.33 -7.85
N TYR A 144 1.69 -0.15 -9.14
CA TYR A 144 0.65 0.77 -9.59
C TYR A 144 -0.76 0.22 -9.35
N PHE A 145 -0.94 -1.09 -9.53
CA PHE A 145 -2.17 -1.78 -9.14
C PHE A 145 -2.36 -1.73 -7.62
N ILE A 146 -1.28 -1.95 -6.87
CA ILE A 146 -1.29 -1.83 -5.40
C ILE A 146 -1.61 -0.40 -4.96
N SER A 147 -1.03 0.62 -5.59
CA SER A 147 -1.33 2.04 -5.35
C SER A 147 -2.78 2.39 -5.66
N ALA A 148 -3.34 1.87 -6.75
CA ALA A 148 -4.73 2.12 -7.11
C ALA A 148 -5.68 1.43 -6.12
N ALA A 149 -5.42 0.17 -5.76
CA ALA A 149 -6.17 -0.54 -4.73
C ALA A 149 -6.06 0.16 -3.37
N TRP A 150 -4.88 0.71 -3.05
CA TRP A 150 -4.65 1.52 -1.86
C TRP A 150 -5.45 2.82 -1.88
N LEU A 151 -5.48 3.56 -3.00
CA LEU A 151 -6.27 4.78 -3.12
C LEU A 151 -7.75 4.47 -2.89
N VAL A 152 -8.28 3.42 -3.54
CA VAL A 152 -9.68 3.00 -3.37
C VAL A 152 -9.96 2.61 -1.91
N PHE A 153 -9.06 1.84 -1.28
CA PHE A 153 -9.20 1.45 0.11
C PHE A 153 -9.08 2.65 1.07
N GLY A 154 -8.19 3.59 0.77
CA GLY A 154 -8.01 4.84 1.51
C GLY A 154 -9.22 5.76 1.42
N PHE A 155 -9.85 5.87 0.23
CA PHE A 155 -11.11 6.58 0.06
C PHE A 155 -12.26 5.88 0.80
N ALA A 156 -12.35 4.55 0.71
CA ALA A 156 -13.35 3.77 1.43
C ALA A 156 -13.23 3.94 2.95
N LEU A 157 -12.00 3.93 3.48
CA LEU A 157 -11.74 4.21 4.89
C LEU A 157 -11.97 5.70 5.25
N GLY A 158 -11.65 6.63 4.34
CA GLY A 158 -11.93 8.06 4.53
C GLY A 158 -13.42 8.38 4.66
N ALA A 159 -14.30 7.54 4.08
CA ALA A 159 -15.75 7.61 4.26
C ALA A 159 -16.23 7.00 5.59
N THR A 160 -15.36 6.36 6.36
CA THR A 160 -15.70 5.82 7.69
C THR A 160 -15.44 6.85 8.79
N PRO A 161 -16.16 6.78 9.92
CA PRO A 161 -15.94 7.67 11.07
C PRO A 161 -14.61 7.40 11.79
N LEU A 162 -13.71 6.57 11.24
CA LEU A 162 -12.40 6.24 11.81
C LEU A 162 -11.43 7.44 11.79
N GLY A 163 -11.77 8.53 11.10
CA GLY A 163 -10.95 9.72 11.00
C GLY A 163 -9.75 9.52 10.06
N LEU A 164 -9.30 10.60 9.41
CA LEU A 164 -8.28 10.56 8.37
C LEU A 164 -6.97 9.92 8.85
N GLY A 165 -6.54 10.21 10.08
CA GLY A 165 -5.28 9.68 10.63
C GLY A 165 -5.26 8.15 10.80
N LEU A 166 -6.36 7.55 11.29
CA LEU A 166 -6.45 6.10 11.42
C LEU A 166 -6.65 5.43 10.06
N SER A 167 -7.39 6.09 9.16
CA SER A 167 -7.60 5.63 7.78
C SER A 167 -6.29 5.60 6.99
N ILE A 168 -5.44 6.63 7.16
CA ILE A 168 -4.09 6.68 6.63
C ILE A 168 -3.23 5.59 7.29
N HIS A 169 -3.33 5.37 8.61
CA HIS A 169 -2.56 4.32 9.30
C HIS A 169 -2.94 2.91 8.82
N VAL A 170 -4.23 2.59 8.73
CA VAL A 170 -4.73 1.29 8.23
C VAL A 170 -4.44 1.14 6.72
N GLY A 171 -4.64 2.19 5.95
CA GLY A 171 -4.33 2.23 4.53
C GLY A 171 -2.83 2.04 4.26
N LEU A 172 -1.97 2.95 4.71
CA LEU A 172 -0.52 2.90 4.43
C LEU A 172 0.17 1.74 5.12
N LYS A 173 -0.10 1.52 6.41
CA LYS A 173 0.68 0.57 7.20
C LYS A 173 0.12 -0.84 7.06
N MET A 174 -1.19 -1.06 7.15
CA MET A 174 -1.70 -2.45 7.14
C MET A 174 -1.96 -3.00 5.73
N SER A 175 -2.55 -2.22 4.80
CA SER A 175 -2.99 -2.80 3.52
C SER A 175 -1.85 -3.14 2.55
N TRP A 176 -0.72 -2.43 2.63
CA TRP A 176 0.34 -2.51 1.61
C TRP A 176 1.01 -3.89 1.49
N PRO A 177 1.41 -4.58 2.60
CA PRO A 177 1.94 -5.94 2.49
C PRO A 177 0.89 -6.96 2.05
N PHE A 178 -0.38 -6.79 2.44
CA PHE A 178 -1.44 -7.71 2.01
C PHE A 178 -1.70 -7.59 0.51
N LEU A 179 -1.74 -6.37 -0.02
CA LEU A 179 -1.83 -6.13 -1.46
C LEU A 179 -0.58 -6.62 -2.21
N GLY A 180 0.60 -6.47 -1.61
CA GLY A 180 1.84 -7.07 -2.12
C GLY A 180 1.78 -8.61 -2.14
N ALA A 181 1.27 -9.23 -1.09
CA ALA A 181 1.07 -10.68 -1.02
C ALA A 181 0.07 -11.16 -2.07
N LEU A 182 -1.06 -10.46 -2.23
CA LEU A 182 -2.05 -10.76 -3.25
C LEU A 182 -1.46 -10.64 -4.66
N SER A 183 -0.66 -9.60 -4.91
CA SER A 183 0.07 -9.43 -6.18
C SER A 183 0.98 -10.64 -6.47
N VAL A 184 1.73 -11.13 -5.48
CA VAL A 184 2.56 -12.34 -5.62
C VAL A 184 1.71 -13.57 -5.91
N VAL A 185 0.60 -13.76 -5.20
CA VAL A 185 -0.32 -14.88 -5.42
C VAL A 185 -0.91 -14.84 -6.83
N VAL A 186 -1.44 -13.69 -7.26
CA VAL A 186 -1.99 -13.50 -8.60
C VAL A 186 -0.92 -13.74 -9.66
N HIS A 187 0.31 -13.27 -9.45
CA HIS A 187 1.41 -13.53 -10.37
C HIS A 187 1.71 -15.04 -10.50
N ARG A 188 1.70 -15.78 -9.39
CA ARG A 188 1.89 -17.23 -9.39
C ARG A 188 0.77 -17.97 -10.09
N LEU A 189 -0.48 -17.56 -9.88
CA LEU A 189 -1.64 -18.20 -10.52
C LEU A 189 -1.69 -17.95 -12.03
N LEU A 190 -1.29 -16.74 -12.46
CA LEU A 190 -1.36 -16.36 -13.88
C LEU A 190 -0.10 -16.74 -14.68
N GLY A 191 1.01 -17.07 -14.01
CA GLY A 191 2.25 -17.51 -14.64
C GLY A 191 2.70 -16.55 -15.75
N ASP A 192 2.82 -17.06 -16.97
CA ASP A 192 3.25 -16.26 -18.11
C ASP A 192 2.34 -15.09 -18.47
N ARG A 193 1.04 -15.18 -18.15
CA ARG A 193 0.07 -14.10 -18.41
C ARG A 193 0.21 -12.93 -17.43
N ALA A 194 0.95 -13.11 -16.33
CA ALA A 194 1.17 -12.10 -15.31
C ALA A 194 2.22 -11.05 -15.69
N TRP A 195 2.98 -11.29 -16.77
CA TRP A 195 4.01 -10.40 -17.28
C TRP A 195 3.41 -9.35 -18.22
N LYS A 196 3.89 -8.11 -18.12
CA LYS A 196 3.55 -7.08 -19.12
C LYS A 196 4.00 -7.57 -20.50
N PRO A 197 3.23 -7.32 -21.57
CA PRO A 197 3.67 -7.65 -22.91
C PRO A 197 4.98 -6.89 -23.19
N ASP A 198 5.98 -7.59 -23.72
CA ASP A 198 7.21 -6.97 -24.19
C ASP A 198 6.88 -6.05 -25.38
N GLY A 199 7.64 -4.98 -25.60
CA GLY A 199 7.37 -4.03 -26.69
C GLY A 199 7.24 -4.71 -28.07
N ASP A 200 7.94 -5.82 -28.29
CA ASP A 200 7.87 -6.63 -29.51
C ASP A 200 6.53 -7.39 -29.68
N THR A 201 5.81 -7.68 -28.58
CA THR A 201 4.45 -8.26 -28.66
C THR A 201 3.38 -7.21 -28.97
N ILE A 202 3.56 -5.96 -28.52
CA ILE A 202 2.61 -4.86 -28.83
C ILE A 202 2.64 -4.53 -30.32
N VAL A 203 3.81 -4.64 -30.97
CA VAL A 203 3.93 -4.43 -32.42
C VAL A 203 3.31 -5.59 -33.20
N LYS A 204 3.47 -6.85 -32.75
CA LYS A 204 2.84 -8.01 -33.41
C LYS A 204 1.31 -7.99 -33.30
N ASP A 205 0.75 -7.62 -32.15
CA ASP A 205 -0.70 -7.54 -31.97
C ASP A 205 -1.32 -6.28 -32.64
N ALA A 206 -0.51 -5.29 -33.02
CA ALA A 206 -0.95 -4.15 -33.83
C ALA A 206 -0.83 -4.43 -35.34
N GLU A 207 0.10 -5.29 -35.76
CA GLU A 207 0.31 -5.69 -37.15
C GLU A 207 -0.67 -6.79 -37.60
N TYR A 208 -1.15 -7.61 -36.65
CA TYR A 208 -2.27 -8.53 -36.84
C TYR A 208 -3.48 -7.97 -36.08
N GLY A 209 -4.35 -7.24 -36.78
CA GLY A 209 -5.57 -6.63 -36.23
C GLY A 209 -6.50 -7.62 -35.50
N PRO A 210 -7.63 -7.15 -34.92
CA PRO A 210 -8.52 -8.01 -34.17
C PRO A 210 -8.92 -9.19 -35.07
N LEU A 211 -8.76 -10.41 -34.58
CA LEU A 211 -9.30 -11.62 -35.20
C LEU A 211 -10.82 -11.47 -35.23
N GLY A 212 -11.29 -10.80 -36.28
CA GLY A 212 -12.67 -10.70 -36.66
C GLY A 212 -13.05 -11.99 -37.35
N ASP A 213 -14.11 -12.60 -36.83
CA ASP A 213 -14.75 -13.78 -37.36
C ASP A 213 -15.02 -13.65 -38.87
N SER A 214 -14.66 -14.68 -39.61
CA SER A 214 -15.41 -15.06 -40.80
C SER A 214 -15.33 -16.56 -40.99
N GLU A 215 -16.38 -17.22 -40.52
CA GLU A 215 -16.87 -18.47 -41.05
C GLU A 215 -16.83 -18.53 -42.58
N SER A 216 -16.77 -19.77 -43.08
CA SER A 216 -17.29 -20.19 -44.38
C SER A 216 -16.60 -19.64 -45.62
N SER A 217 -15.72 -20.46 -46.21
CA SER A 217 -15.70 -20.64 -47.67
C SER A 217 -15.18 -22.03 -48.06
N ALA A 218 -16.17 -22.88 -48.40
CA ALA A 218 -16.19 -23.76 -49.56
C ALA A 218 -15.18 -24.92 -49.65
N LYS A 219 -15.73 -26.13 -49.43
CA LYS A 219 -15.55 -27.27 -50.33
C LYS A 219 -15.41 -26.82 -51.80
N LYS A 220 -14.36 -27.25 -52.49
CA LYS A 220 -14.43 -27.71 -53.89
C LYS A 220 -13.18 -28.48 -54.33
N ASN A 221 -13.40 -29.76 -54.65
CA ASN A 221 -12.83 -30.62 -55.70
C ASN A 221 -11.29 -30.75 -55.80
N ASP A 222 -10.74 -31.95 -55.58
CA ASP A 222 -10.67 -33.09 -56.54
C ASP A 222 -9.79 -32.81 -57.77
N ARG A 223 -8.50 -33.20 -57.70
CA ARG A 223 -7.85 -34.26 -58.50
C ARG A 223 -6.33 -34.21 -58.34
#